data_AF-A0ABD3MS69-F1
#
_entry.id   AF-A0ABD3MS69-F1
#
_cell.length_a   1.000
_cell.length_b   1.000
_cell.length_c   1.000
_cell.angle_alpha   90.00
_cell.angle_beta   90.00
_cell.angle_gamma   90.00
#
_symmetry.space_group_name_H-M   'P 1'
#
loop_
_entity.id
_entity.type
_entity.pdbx_description
1 polymer ?
#
loop_
_entity_poly.entity_id
_entity_poly.type
_entity_poly.pdbx_seq_one_letter_code
_entity_poly.pdbx_strand_id
1 'polypeptide(L)'
;MRPLFSIPQYDAALFSHIHSLPTYLYADENSSSIREIGTIAAIITCVHLVLLTIFQRINFNNNRDNDKTKASKAAWTASYQLTNFLVNFYLGSMGICHEILLSYEQQDSIEHKITGYIHTKHFAITQIAYQLWALPIGILFIGEQTSMIVHHVAVICVASTSAFLTCGFRYFIPFFYGVIEISSVPLSVMNAFKNNPDWIMRYPGVYANVRLLFGITFLLVRVVLWTPFYWEFISLAMLLWWSTEVGGTKVILGVFYAASVVLTLLQYFWASKIVSAMIKGGPKSTKKSG
;
A
#
# COMPACT_ATOMS: atom_id res chain seq x y z
N MET A 1 21.44 10.13 8.93
CA MET A 1 20.33 10.85 8.26
C MET A 1 20.70 11.01 6.80
N ARG A 2 19.85 10.55 5.87
CA ARG A 2 20.07 10.76 4.42
C ARG A 2 20.11 12.27 4.14
N PRO A 3 21.02 12.77 3.28
CA PRO A 3 21.08 14.19 2.96
C PRO A 3 19.73 14.66 2.38
N LEU A 4 19.26 15.82 2.83
CA LEU A 4 18.08 16.47 2.24
C LEU A 4 18.40 16.83 0.79
N PHE A 5 17.73 16.14 -0.13
CA PHE A 5 17.52 16.53 -1.54
C PHE A 5 18.79 16.84 -2.35
N SER A 6 19.30 15.84 -3.06
CA SER A 6 20.12 16.06 -4.26
C SER A 6 19.33 15.63 -5.49
N ILE A 7 19.08 16.54 -6.42
CA ILE A 7 18.56 16.16 -7.74
C ILE A 7 19.67 15.36 -8.44
N PRO A 8 19.42 14.09 -8.82
CA PRO A 8 20.43 13.30 -9.51
C PRO A 8 20.76 13.97 -10.85
N GLN A 9 22.05 14.14 -11.12
CA GLN A 9 22.52 14.62 -12.41
C GLN A 9 22.59 13.45 -13.39
N TYR A 10 22.27 13.72 -14.66
CA TYR A 10 22.36 12.71 -15.70
C TYR A 10 23.84 12.41 -16.01
N ASP A 11 24.21 11.14 -15.94
CA ASP A 11 25.52 10.62 -16.32
C ASP A 11 25.36 9.66 -17.50
N ALA A 12 25.84 10.06 -18.68
CA ALA A 12 25.66 9.28 -19.90
C ALA A 12 26.34 7.91 -19.83
N ALA A 13 27.50 7.80 -19.17
CA ALA A 13 28.22 6.53 -19.06
C ALA A 13 27.47 5.56 -18.14
N LEU A 14 27.00 6.05 -16.99
CA LEU A 14 26.18 5.28 -16.06
C LEU A 14 24.89 4.78 -16.72
N PHE A 15 24.12 5.67 -17.36
CA PHE A 15 22.86 5.27 -17.98
C PHE A 15 23.10 4.36 -19.19
N SER A 16 24.18 4.55 -19.96
CA SER A 16 24.56 3.60 -21.01
C SER A 16 24.83 2.21 -20.44
N HIS A 17 25.46 2.10 -19.26
CA HIS A 17 25.64 0.82 -18.59
C HIS A 17 24.30 0.22 -18.16
N ILE A 18 23.43 0.99 -17.50
CA ILE A 18 22.10 0.53 -17.08
C ILE A 18 21.27 0.04 -18.28
N HIS A 19 21.31 0.75 -19.41
CA HIS A 19 20.60 0.36 -20.64
C HIS A 19 21.18 -0.89 -21.31
N SER A 20 22.41 -1.28 -21.00
CA SER A 20 23.00 -2.54 -21.47
C SER A 20 22.49 -3.77 -20.72
N LEU A 21 21.84 -3.57 -19.57
CA LEU A 21 21.25 -4.64 -18.78
C LEU A 21 19.95 -5.15 -19.43
N PRO A 22 19.59 -6.43 -19.23
CA PRO A 22 18.31 -6.94 -19.68
C PRO A 22 17.17 -6.19 -19.01
N THR A 23 16.08 -5.92 -19.76
CA THR A 23 14.91 -5.21 -19.23
C THR A 23 14.26 -5.96 -18.07
N TYR A 24 14.09 -7.27 -18.23
CA TYR A 24 13.53 -8.16 -17.22
C TYR A 24 14.64 -8.82 -16.41
N LEU A 25 14.32 -9.19 -15.17
CA LEU A 25 15.13 -10.15 -14.43
C LEU A 25 15.21 -11.49 -15.18
N TYR A 26 16.16 -12.32 -14.77
CA TYR A 26 16.30 -13.67 -15.30
C TYR A 26 15.02 -14.51 -15.13
N ALA A 27 14.83 -15.49 -16.02
CA ALA A 27 13.58 -16.24 -16.11
C ALA A 27 13.27 -17.06 -14.85
N ASP A 28 14.30 -17.56 -14.18
CA ASP A 28 14.22 -18.26 -12.90
C ASP A 28 13.74 -17.34 -11.76
N GLU A 29 14.29 -16.13 -11.68
CA GLU A 29 13.87 -15.08 -10.74
C GLU A 29 12.40 -14.70 -10.94
N ASN A 30 11.99 -14.46 -12.19
CA ASN A 30 10.60 -14.13 -12.52
C ASN A 30 9.65 -15.29 -12.24
N SER A 31 10.07 -16.51 -12.55
CA SER A 31 9.29 -17.71 -12.26
C SER A 31 9.13 -17.91 -10.75
N SER A 32 10.16 -17.63 -9.95
CA SER A 32 10.06 -17.64 -8.49
C SER A 32 9.08 -16.59 -7.98
N SER A 33 9.21 -15.35 -8.47
CA SER A 33 8.29 -14.26 -8.12
C SER A 33 6.83 -14.62 -8.38
N ILE A 34 6.51 -15.26 -9.53
CA ILE A 34 5.14 -15.70 -9.86
C ILE A 34 4.63 -16.75 -8.87
N ARG A 35 5.45 -17.77 -8.56
CA ARG A 35 5.07 -18.81 -7.58
C ARG A 35 4.85 -18.23 -6.19
N GLU A 36 5.70 -17.30 -5.78
CA GLU A 36 5.59 -16.62 -4.48
C GLU A 36 4.33 -15.75 -4.41
N ILE A 37 4.01 -15.00 -5.47
CA ILE A 37 2.74 -14.23 -5.56
C ILE A 37 1.54 -15.16 -5.35
N GLY A 38 1.49 -16.28 -6.08
CA GLY A 38 0.42 -17.26 -5.94
C GLY A 38 0.32 -17.86 -4.54
N THR A 39 1.47 -18.20 -3.95
CA THR A 39 1.55 -18.78 -2.60
C THR A 39 1.07 -17.79 -1.54
N ILE A 40 1.52 -16.54 -1.59
CA ILE A 40 1.11 -15.50 -0.63
C ILE A 40 -0.37 -15.20 -0.79
N ALA A 41 -0.88 -15.07 -2.03
CA ALA A 41 -2.30 -14.84 -2.28
C ALA A 41 -3.17 -15.99 -1.74
N ALA A 42 -2.72 -17.24 -1.89
CA ALA A 42 -3.38 -18.40 -1.31
C ALA A 42 -3.38 -18.34 0.23
N ILE A 43 -2.26 -17.98 0.86
CA ILE A 43 -2.17 -17.84 2.32
C ILE A 43 -3.15 -16.75 2.82
N ILE A 44 -3.15 -15.57 2.19
CA ILE A 44 -4.08 -14.47 2.54
C ILE A 44 -5.54 -14.93 2.38
N THR A 45 -5.84 -15.67 1.31
CA THR A 45 -7.17 -16.25 1.08
C THR A 45 -7.56 -17.23 2.19
N CYS A 46 -6.67 -18.16 2.56
CA CYS A 46 -6.92 -19.10 3.65
C CYS A 46 -7.18 -18.37 4.98
N VAL A 47 -6.37 -17.38 5.33
CA VAL A 47 -6.58 -16.54 6.53
C VAL A 47 -7.95 -15.87 6.48
N HIS A 48 -8.30 -15.26 5.34
CA HIS A 48 -9.59 -14.61 5.17
C HIS A 48 -10.78 -15.57 5.34
N LEU A 49 -10.71 -16.78 4.76
CA LEU A 49 -11.78 -17.78 4.87
C LEU A 49 -11.95 -18.32 6.30
N VAL A 50 -10.84 -18.50 7.03
CA VAL A 50 -10.88 -18.86 8.45
C VAL A 50 -11.57 -17.75 9.26
N LEU A 51 -11.16 -16.49 9.06
CA LEU A 51 -11.79 -15.34 9.72
C LEU A 51 -13.27 -15.20 9.36
N LEU A 52 -13.63 -15.39 8.10
CA LEU A 52 -15.02 -15.38 7.65
C LEU A 52 -15.85 -16.44 8.36
N THR A 53 -15.34 -17.66 8.46
CA THR A 53 -16.01 -18.77 9.16
C THR A 53 -16.23 -18.44 10.64
N ILE A 54 -15.23 -17.83 11.30
CA ILE A 54 -15.33 -17.38 12.68
C ILE A 54 -16.44 -16.32 12.83
N PHE A 55 -16.42 -15.27 12.00
CA PHE A 55 -17.42 -14.20 12.09
C PHE A 55 -18.83 -14.65 11.73
N GLN A 56 -18.99 -15.56 10.77
CA GLN A 56 -20.29 -16.15 10.46
C GLN A 56 -20.84 -16.89 11.68
N ARG A 57 -20.03 -17.73 12.35
CA ARG A 57 -20.48 -18.44 13.56
C ARG A 57 -20.86 -17.50 14.69
N ILE A 58 -20.07 -16.45 14.93
CA ILE A 58 -20.37 -15.45 15.97
C ILE A 58 -21.68 -14.72 15.65
N ASN A 59 -21.86 -14.26 14.40
CA ASN A 59 -23.05 -13.52 14.00
C ASN A 59 -24.32 -14.39 14.02
N PHE A 60 -24.25 -15.64 13.56
CA PHE A 60 -25.40 -16.55 13.59
C PHE A 60 -25.86 -16.88 15.01
N ASN A 61 -24.94 -17.01 15.96
CA ASN A 61 -25.29 -17.26 17.36
C ASN A 61 -25.98 -16.06 18.02
N ASN A 62 -25.61 -14.83 17.63
CA ASN A 62 -26.15 -13.60 18.23
C ASN A 62 -27.46 -13.12 17.59
N ASN A 63 -27.74 -13.49 16.34
CA ASN A 63 -28.89 -12.99 15.56
C ASN A 63 -29.84 -14.12 15.13
N ARG A 64 -30.43 -14.84 16.10
CA ARG A 64 -31.39 -15.92 15.81
C ARG A 64 -32.64 -15.45 15.04
N ASP A 65 -33.03 -14.17 15.16
CA ASP A 65 -34.27 -13.62 14.60
C ASP A 65 -34.08 -12.55 13.50
N ASN A 66 -32.84 -12.26 13.09
CA ASN A 66 -32.53 -11.18 12.14
C ASN A 66 -32.15 -11.68 10.73
N ASP A 67 -32.40 -10.82 9.74
CA ASP A 67 -32.12 -11.00 8.30
C ASP A 67 -30.73 -11.60 8.01
N LYS A 68 -30.71 -12.89 7.63
CA LYS A 68 -29.50 -13.69 7.34
C LYS A 68 -28.57 -13.00 6.34
N THR A 69 -29.12 -12.21 5.41
CA THR A 69 -28.36 -11.50 4.37
C THR A 69 -27.49 -10.41 5.00
N LYS A 70 -28.04 -9.65 5.95
CA LYS A 70 -27.29 -8.60 6.68
C LYS A 70 -26.20 -9.20 7.55
N ALA A 71 -26.49 -10.30 8.26
CA ALA A 71 -25.51 -11.01 9.08
C ALA A 71 -24.34 -11.55 8.26
N SER A 72 -24.61 -12.09 7.06
CA SER A 72 -23.59 -12.54 6.11
C SER A 72 -22.72 -11.39 5.62
N LYS A 73 -23.32 -10.28 5.16
CA LYS A 73 -22.57 -9.11 4.69
C LYS A 73 -21.69 -8.48 5.77
N ALA A 74 -22.17 -8.45 7.02
CA ALA A 74 -21.39 -7.99 8.16
C ALA A 74 -20.17 -8.89 8.42
N ALA A 75 -20.35 -10.22 8.32
CA ALA A 75 -19.24 -11.18 8.48
C ALA A 75 -18.17 -11.00 7.40
N TRP A 76 -18.57 -10.84 6.13
CA TRP A 76 -17.66 -10.55 5.02
C TRP A 76 -16.89 -9.24 5.21
N THR A 77 -17.57 -8.18 5.62
CA THR A 77 -16.92 -6.89 5.89
C THR A 77 -15.91 -7.02 7.03
N ALA A 78 -16.28 -7.69 8.12
CA ALA A 78 -15.41 -7.85 9.29
C ALA A 78 -14.17 -8.71 8.96
N SER A 79 -14.35 -9.84 8.27
CA SER A 79 -13.22 -10.71 7.88
C SER A 79 -12.29 -10.00 6.89
N TYR A 80 -12.84 -9.26 5.92
CA TYR A 80 -12.04 -8.48 4.97
C TYR A 80 -11.20 -7.41 5.67
N GLN A 81 -11.82 -6.64 6.58
CA GLN A 81 -11.12 -5.60 7.33
C GLN A 81 -10.03 -6.15 8.24
N LEU A 82 -10.27 -7.29 8.90
CA LEU A 82 -9.27 -7.92 9.76
C LEU A 82 -8.13 -8.53 8.94
N THR A 83 -8.40 -9.14 7.77
CA THR A 83 -7.34 -9.57 6.86
C THR A 83 -6.49 -8.40 6.40
N ASN A 84 -7.11 -7.29 5.97
CA ASN A 84 -6.39 -6.06 5.59
C ASN A 84 -5.55 -5.52 6.75
N PHE A 85 -6.08 -5.53 7.98
CA PHE A 85 -5.33 -5.13 9.16
C PHE A 85 -4.07 -5.98 9.35
N LEU A 86 -4.19 -7.31 9.28
CA LEU A 86 -3.07 -8.23 9.49
C LEU A 86 -1.99 -8.07 8.42
N VAL A 87 -2.37 -7.99 7.15
CA VAL A 87 -1.43 -7.84 6.03
C VAL A 87 -0.71 -6.50 6.10
N ASN A 88 -1.44 -5.40 6.32
CA ASN A 88 -0.82 -4.08 6.43
C ASN A 88 0.03 -3.92 7.69
N PHE A 89 -0.34 -4.57 8.79
CA PHE A 89 0.50 -4.59 9.99
C PHE A 89 1.81 -5.34 9.75
N TYR A 90 1.76 -6.49 9.07
CA TYR A 90 2.95 -7.24 8.67
C TYR A 90 3.86 -6.41 7.75
N LEU A 91 3.30 -5.87 6.65
CA LEU A 91 4.05 -5.04 5.69
C LEU A 91 4.63 -3.80 6.36
N GLY A 92 3.83 -3.10 7.17
CA GLY A 92 4.25 -1.92 7.94
C GLY A 92 5.41 -2.22 8.88
N SER A 93 5.32 -3.29 9.66
CA SER A 93 6.35 -3.68 10.62
C SER A 93 7.65 -4.11 9.92
N MET A 94 7.53 -4.94 8.88
CA MET A 94 8.68 -5.38 8.09
C MET A 94 9.34 -4.22 7.35
N GLY A 95 8.54 -3.29 6.82
CA GLY A 95 9.01 -2.09 6.13
C GLY A 95 9.81 -1.19 7.05
N ILE A 96 9.31 -0.92 8.27
CA ILE A 96 10.04 -0.15 9.27
C ILE A 96 11.37 -0.82 9.62
N CYS A 97 11.36 -2.14 9.85
CA CYS A 97 12.58 -2.89 10.14
C CYS A 97 13.62 -2.76 9.02
N HIS A 98 13.21 -2.98 7.77
CA HIS A 98 14.11 -2.86 6.60
C HIS A 98 14.57 -1.42 6.36
N GLU A 99 13.70 -0.42 6.49
CA GLU A 99 14.08 0.97 6.29
C GLU A 99 15.10 1.45 7.34
N ILE A 100 14.99 0.95 8.57
CA ILE A 100 16.00 1.17 9.62
C ILE A 100 17.33 0.53 9.20
N LEU A 101 17.32 -0.74 8.76
CA LEU A 101 18.53 -1.43 8.32
C LEU A 101 19.19 -0.73 7.12
N LEU A 102 18.41 -0.35 6.11
CA LEU A 102 18.89 0.41 4.94
C LEU A 102 19.37 1.81 5.28
N SER A 103 18.92 2.40 6.39
CA SER A 103 19.39 3.71 6.83
C SER A 103 20.80 3.67 7.43
N TYR A 104 21.28 2.48 7.82
CA TYR A 104 22.66 2.27 8.28
C TYR A 104 23.64 1.98 7.13
N GLU A 105 23.15 1.51 5.99
CA GLU A 105 23.97 1.33 4.79
C GLU A 105 24.34 2.71 4.19
N GLN A 106 25.62 2.89 3.84
CA GLN A 106 26.22 4.16 3.42
C GLN A 106 25.67 4.63 2.05
N GLN A 107 25.89 5.90 1.68
CA GLN A 107 25.42 6.52 0.42
C GLN A 107 25.52 5.59 -0.80
N ASP A 108 24.38 5.10 -1.26
CA ASP A 108 24.30 4.27 -2.46
C ASP A 108 24.48 5.07 -3.74
N SER A 109 25.18 4.47 -4.71
CA SER A 109 25.24 4.96 -6.07
C SER A 109 23.85 4.98 -6.72
N ILE A 110 23.67 5.85 -7.72
CA ILE A 110 22.44 5.90 -8.51
C ILE A 110 22.13 4.53 -9.14
N GLU A 111 23.16 3.83 -9.62
CA GLU A 111 23.04 2.48 -10.17
C GLU A 111 22.40 1.53 -9.16
N HIS A 112 22.96 1.47 -7.94
CA HIS A 112 22.51 0.53 -6.92
C HIS A 112 21.07 0.80 -6.49
N LYS A 113 20.64 2.08 -6.49
CA LYS A 113 19.24 2.44 -6.22
C LYS A 113 18.27 1.99 -7.31
N ILE A 114 18.71 1.94 -8.58
CA ILE A 114 17.88 1.58 -9.73
C ILE A 114 17.80 0.06 -9.91
N THR A 115 18.95 -0.63 -9.89
CA THR A 115 19.07 -2.05 -10.29
C THR A 115 19.27 -3.00 -9.11
N GLY A 116 19.76 -2.49 -7.97
CA GLY A 116 20.15 -3.28 -6.80
C GLY A 116 19.00 -3.76 -5.93
N TYR A 117 19.34 -4.09 -4.67
CA TYR A 117 18.38 -4.46 -3.62
C TYR A 117 17.42 -5.60 -3.98
N ILE A 118 17.91 -6.63 -4.67
CA ILE A 118 17.06 -7.76 -5.09
C ILE A 118 16.36 -8.45 -3.91
N HIS A 119 16.98 -8.45 -2.73
CA HIS A 119 16.41 -9.04 -1.52
C HIS A 119 15.14 -8.31 -1.03
N THR A 120 14.94 -7.02 -1.34
CA THR A 120 13.72 -6.28 -0.95
C THR A 120 12.55 -6.49 -1.92
N LYS A 121 12.78 -7.21 -3.04
CA LYS A 121 11.75 -7.59 -4.04
C LYS A 121 10.51 -8.24 -3.40
N HIS A 122 10.68 -8.94 -2.28
CA HIS A 122 9.60 -9.61 -1.56
C HIS A 122 8.44 -8.68 -1.16
N PHE A 123 8.70 -7.40 -0.89
CA PHE A 123 7.64 -6.41 -0.61
C PHE A 123 6.75 -6.17 -1.83
N ALA A 124 7.34 -6.08 -3.04
CA ALA A 124 6.59 -5.91 -4.28
C ALA A 124 5.75 -7.17 -4.60
N ILE A 125 6.35 -8.35 -4.45
CA ILE A 125 5.67 -9.65 -4.60
C ILE A 125 4.48 -9.74 -3.63
N THR A 126 4.70 -9.39 -2.36
CA THR A 126 3.64 -9.42 -1.33
C THR A 126 2.54 -8.41 -1.64
N GLN A 127 2.87 -7.20 -2.09
CA GLN A 127 1.88 -6.22 -2.52
C GLN A 127 1.05 -6.72 -3.70
N ILE A 128 1.67 -7.26 -4.75
CA ILE A 128 0.92 -7.82 -5.89
C ILE A 128 -0.04 -8.91 -5.41
N ALA A 129 0.42 -9.85 -4.60
CA ALA A 129 -0.40 -10.92 -4.05
C ALA A 129 -1.57 -10.39 -3.22
N TYR A 130 -1.31 -9.41 -2.35
CA TYR A 130 -2.31 -8.75 -1.54
C TYR A 130 -3.36 -8.04 -2.41
N GLN A 131 -2.95 -7.27 -3.41
CA GLN A 131 -3.90 -6.56 -4.28
C GLN A 131 -4.70 -7.52 -5.16
N LEU A 132 -4.10 -8.61 -5.65
CA LEU A 132 -4.80 -9.64 -6.42
C LEU A 132 -5.85 -10.39 -5.59
N TRP A 133 -5.63 -10.54 -4.28
CA TRP A 133 -6.66 -11.04 -3.36
C TRP A 133 -7.71 -9.97 -3.03
N ALA A 134 -7.29 -8.75 -2.71
CA ALA A 134 -8.18 -7.70 -2.24
C ALA A 134 -9.16 -7.25 -3.32
N LEU A 135 -8.71 -7.10 -4.56
CA LEU A 135 -9.51 -6.58 -5.67
C LEU A 135 -10.80 -7.39 -5.95
N PRO A 136 -10.76 -8.72 -6.20
CA PRO A 136 -11.97 -9.49 -6.45
C PRO A 136 -12.89 -9.52 -5.22
N ILE A 137 -12.33 -9.60 -4.01
CA ILE A 137 -13.14 -9.63 -2.77
C ILE A 137 -13.82 -8.27 -2.53
N GLY A 138 -13.08 -7.19 -2.71
CA GLY A 138 -13.54 -5.81 -2.60
C GLY A 138 -14.67 -5.49 -3.57
N ILE A 139 -14.55 -5.92 -4.83
CA ILE A 139 -15.57 -5.71 -5.87
C ILE A 139 -16.81 -6.57 -5.63
N LEU A 140 -16.65 -7.88 -5.42
CA LEU A 140 -17.76 -8.82 -5.44
C LEU A 140 -18.54 -8.88 -4.12
N PHE A 141 -17.85 -8.73 -2.98
CA PHE A 141 -18.46 -8.97 -1.66
C PHE A 141 -18.57 -7.71 -0.79
N ILE A 142 -17.65 -6.76 -0.94
CA ILE A 142 -17.59 -5.57 -0.07
C ILE A 142 -18.29 -4.36 -0.72
N GLY A 143 -18.19 -4.21 -2.04
CA GLY A 143 -18.67 -3.04 -2.77
C GLY A 143 -17.72 -1.85 -2.58
N GLU A 144 -16.44 -2.08 -2.82
CA GLU A 144 -15.38 -1.10 -2.60
C GLU A 144 -15.49 0.12 -3.55
N GLN A 145 -15.06 1.29 -3.08
CA GLN A 145 -15.19 2.55 -3.84
C GLN A 145 -14.27 2.55 -5.07
N THR A 146 -14.71 3.18 -6.17
CA THR A 146 -13.93 3.28 -7.42
C THR A 146 -12.51 3.82 -7.22
N SER A 147 -12.33 4.79 -6.31
CA SER A 147 -11.00 5.33 -5.99
C SER A 147 -10.06 4.28 -5.41
N MET A 148 -10.56 3.34 -4.61
CA MET A 148 -9.79 2.22 -4.07
C MET A 148 -9.50 1.18 -5.15
N ILE A 149 -10.45 0.89 -6.05
CA ILE A 149 -10.20 0.01 -7.21
C ILE A 149 -9.05 0.56 -8.07
N VAL A 150 -9.07 1.87 -8.39
CA VAL A 150 -7.99 2.54 -9.12
C VAL A 150 -6.67 2.44 -8.34
N HIS A 151 -6.71 2.61 -7.02
CA HIS A 151 -5.54 2.42 -6.16
C HIS A 151 -4.98 0.99 -6.27
N HIS A 152 -5.79 -0.06 -6.14
CA HIS A 152 -5.35 -1.46 -6.24
C HIS A 152 -4.66 -1.73 -7.59
N VAL A 153 -5.28 -1.31 -8.69
CA VAL A 153 -4.71 -1.48 -10.03
C VAL A 153 -3.39 -0.73 -10.16
N ALA A 154 -3.33 0.52 -9.72
CA ALA A 154 -2.11 1.31 -9.78
C ALA A 154 -0.98 0.71 -8.93
N VAL A 155 -1.29 0.17 -7.73
CA VAL A 155 -0.33 -0.55 -6.89
C VAL A 155 0.20 -1.80 -7.60
N ILE A 156 -0.66 -2.60 -8.25
CA ILE A 156 -0.23 -3.76 -9.04
C ILE A 156 0.73 -3.34 -10.15
N CYS A 157 0.41 -2.26 -10.88
CA CYS A 157 1.28 -1.74 -11.93
C CYS A 157 2.67 -1.36 -11.40
N VAL A 158 2.74 -0.56 -10.32
CA VAL A 158 4.04 -0.13 -9.78
C VAL A 158 4.83 -1.27 -9.15
N ALA A 159 4.15 -2.17 -8.45
CA ALA A 159 4.79 -3.32 -7.83
C ALA A 159 5.28 -4.34 -8.88
N SER A 160 4.60 -4.46 -10.03
CA SER A 160 5.03 -5.35 -11.12
C SER A 160 6.38 -4.91 -11.70
N THR A 161 6.58 -3.62 -11.95
CA THR A 161 7.90 -3.08 -12.37
C THR A 161 8.99 -3.45 -11.37
N SER A 162 8.70 -3.24 -10.09
CA SER A 162 9.58 -3.58 -8.97
C SER A 162 9.88 -5.07 -8.83
N ALA A 163 8.92 -5.94 -9.16
CA ALA A 163 9.04 -7.39 -9.01
C ALA A 163 9.76 -8.05 -10.20
N PHE A 164 9.60 -7.54 -11.42
CA PHE A 164 9.98 -8.26 -12.64
C PHE A 164 11.06 -7.59 -13.50
N LEU A 165 11.31 -6.29 -13.35
CA LEU A 165 12.32 -5.57 -14.15
C LEU A 165 13.67 -5.51 -13.45
N THR A 166 14.75 -5.51 -14.22
CA THR A 166 16.10 -5.29 -13.67
C THR A 166 16.16 -3.92 -12.99
N CYS A 167 15.67 -2.87 -13.67
CA CYS A 167 15.54 -1.52 -13.13
C CYS A 167 14.27 -1.36 -12.26
N GLY A 168 14.18 -2.14 -11.18
CA GLY A 168 13.01 -2.22 -10.31
C GLY A 168 12.93 -1.15 -9.21
N PHE A 169 13.92 -0.26 -9.08
CA PHE A 169 13.96 0.80 -8.05
C PHE A 169 13.82 0.27 -6.62
N ARG A 170 14.43 -0.90 -6.35
CA ARG A 170 14.14 -1.71 -5.16
C ARG A 170 14.60 -1.13 -3.84
N TYR A 171 15.51 -0.18 -3.92
CA TYR A 171 15.93 0.63 -2.79
C TYR A 171 14.75 1.35 -2.09
N PHE A 172 13.75 1.83 -2.85
CA PHE A 172 12.64 2.61 -2.30
C PHE A 172 11.45 1.76 -1.83
N ILE A 173 11.45 0.47 -2.17
CA ILE A 173 10.32 -0.44 -1.98
C ILE A 173 9.97 -0.66 -0.49
N PRO A 174 10.92 -0.87 0.44
CA PRO A 174 10.56 -1.06 1.85
C PRO A 174 9.77 0.11 2.41
N PHE A 175 10.10 1.33 1.99
CA PHE A 175 9.30 2.51 2.29
C PHE A 175 7.92 2.47 1.60
N PHE A 176 7.89 2.38 0.26
CA PHE A 176 6.65 2.52 -0.53
C PHE A 176 5.65 1.37 -0.39
N TYR A 177 6.09 0.17 -0.05
CA TYR A 177 5.24 -1.02 0.05
C TYR A 177 5.18 -1.59 1.46
N GLY A 178 6.04 -1.11 2.36
CA GLY A 178 6.06 -1.48 3.76
C GLY A 178 5.68 -0.30 4.66
N VAL A 179 6.59 0.65 4.88
CA VAL A 179 6.43 1.74 5.87
C VAL A 179 5.10 2.48 5.72
N ILE A 180 4.67 2.79 4.49
CA ILE A 180 3.39 3.51 4.29
C ILE A 180 2.16 2.75 4.76
N GLU A 181 2.23 1.43 4.90
CA GLU A 181 1.12 0.61 5.35
C GLU A 181 0.89 0.71 6.87
N ILE A 182 1.84 1.28 7.62
CA ILE A 182 1.64 1.49 9.06
C ILE A 182 0.46 2.43 9.34
N SER A 183 0.20 3.41 8.46
CA SER A 183 -0.97 4.29 8.61
C SER A 183 -2.30 3.58 8.32
N SER A 184 -2.27 2.44 7.63
CA SER A 184 -3.44 1.62 7.33
C SER A 184 -3.92 0.84 8.56
N VAL A 185 -3.05 0.62 9.55
CA VAL A 185 -3.37 -0.07 10.81
C VAL A 185 -4.43 0.70 11.63
N PRO A 186 -4.21 1.98 12.03
CA PRO A 186 -5.23 2.76 12.73
C PRO A 186 -6.46 3.06 11.86
N LEU A 187 -6.32 3.12 10.52
CA LEU A 187 -7.44 3.23 9.59
C LEU A 187 -8.39 2.03 9.71
N SER A 188 -7.86 0.81 9.72
CA SER A 188 -8.66 -0.41 9.87
C SER A 188 -9.42 -0.44 11.20
N VAL A 189 -8.77 -0.01 12.30
CA VAL A 189 -9.44 0.12 13.61
C VAL A 189 -10.55 1.19 13.55
N MET A 190 -10.27 2.35 12.95
CA MET A 190 -11.29 3.41 12.77
C MET A 190 -12.49 2.90 11.94
N ASN A 191 -12.24 2.13 10.89
CA ASN A 191 -13.29 1.57 10.04
C ASN A 191 -14.12 0.51 10.79
N ALA A 192 -13.49 -0.28 11.68
CA ALA A 192 -14.22 -1.20 12.56
C ALA A 192 -15.19 -0.45 13.49
N PHE A 193 -14.78 0.69 14.06
CA PHE A 193 -15.69 1.56 14.82
C PHE A 193 -16.83 2.11 13.95
N LYS A 194 -16.54 2.59 12.73
CA LYS A 194 -17.56 3.12 11.82
C LYS A 194 -18.61 2.08 11.41
N ASN A 195 -18.19 0.81 11.30
CA ASN A 195 -19.08 -0.29 10.99
C ASN A 195 -19.92 -0.77 12.19
N ASN A 196 -19.53 -0.38 13.41
CA ASN A 196 -20.20 -0.75 14.66
C ASN A 196 -20.53 0.52 15.47
N PRO A 197 -21.60 1.27 15.12
CA PRO A 197 -21.92 2.55 15.76
C PRO A 197 -22.05 2.47 17.29
N ASP A 198 -22.50 1.33 17.82
CA ASP A 198 -22.59 1.07 19.26
C ASP A 198 -21.24 1.19 19.96
N TRP A 199 -20.14 0.82 19.29
CA TRP A 199 -18.78 0.96 19.84
C TRP A 199 -18.36 2.42 19.93
N ILE A 200 -18.80 3.26 18.99
CA ILE A 200 -18.56 4.71 19.04
C ILE A 200 -19.33 5.32 20.21
N MET A 201 -20.58 4.90 20.42
CA MET A 201 -21.40 5.36 21.55
C MET A 201 -20.83 4.91 22.89
N ARG A 202 -20.34 3.67 22.97
CA ARG A 202 -19.81 3.06 24.21
C ARG A 202 -18.39 3.53 24.55
N TYR A 203 -17.56 3.76 23.53
CA TYR A 203 -16.15 4.14 23.68
C TYR A 203 -15.78 5.38 22.85
N PRO A 204 -16.45 6.54 23.07
CA PRO A 204 -16.24 7.73 22.24
C PRO A 204 -14.81 8.28 22.34
N GLY A 205 -14.17 8.18 23.51
CA GLY A 205 -12.78 8.59 23.69
C GLY A 205 -11.78 7.72 22.90
N VAL A 206 -12.00 6.40 22.86
CA VAL A 206 -11.16 5.48 22.09
C VAL A 206 -11.30 5.77 20.60
N TYR A 207 -12.52 5.95 20.11
CA TYR A 207 -12.75 6.32 18.70
C TYR A 207 -12.09 7.65 18.33
N ALA A 208 -12.19 8.68 19.20
CA ALA A 208 -11.52 9.95 18.99
C ALA A 208 -9.99 9.81 18.90
N ASN A 209 -9.39 9.03 19.81
CA ASN A 209 -7.96 8.76 19.83
C ASN A 209 -7.50 7.99 18.59
N VAL A 210 -8.22 6.94 18.18
CA VAL A 210 -7.92 6.17 16.97
C VAL A 210 -8.02 7.06 15.72
N ARG A 211 -9.04 7.93 15.63
CA ARG A 211 -9.19 8.87 14.52
C ARG A 211 -8.04 9.87 14.47
N LEU A 212 -7.62 10.40 15.61
CA LEU A 212 -6.48 11.31 15.72
C LEU A 212 -5.18 10.60 15.33
N LEU A 213 -4.94 9.39 15.85
CA LEU A 213 -3.78 8.56 15.53
C LEU A 213 -3.70 8.25 14.03
N PHE A 214 -4.82 7.88 13.42
CA PHE A 214 -4.90 7.71 11.97
C PHE A 214 -4.52 9.00 11.22
N GLY A 215 -5.07 10.14 11.62
CA GLY A 215 -4.77 11.42 10.98
C GLY A 215 -3.27 11.78 11.06
N ILE A 216 -2.68 11.66 12.24
CA ILE A 216 -1.25 11.94 12.47
C ILE A 216 -0.37 10.98 11.67
N THR A 217 -0.60 9.67 11.79
CA THR A 217 0.22 8.66 11.11
C THR A 217 0.11 8.76 9.59
N PHE A 218 -1.08 9.04 9.05
CA PHE A 218 -1.27 9.27 7.63
C PHE A 218 -0.50 10.52 7.16
N LEU A 219 -0.67 11.67 7.81
CA LEU A 219 0.01 12.90 7.39
C LEU A 219 1.53 12.78 7.51
N LEU A 220 2.03 12.19 8.60
CA LEU A 220 3.46 12.00 8.79
C LEU A 220 4.05 11.07 7.72
N VAL A 221 3.51 9.87 7.56
CA VAL A 221 4.13 8.85 6.72
C VAL A 221 3.82 9.06 5.23
N ARG A 222 2.55 9.33 4.90
CA ARG A 222 2.06 9.41 3.51
C ARG A 222 2.12 10.80 2.90
N VAL A 223 2.50 11.83 3.66
CA VAL A 223 2.72 13.18 3.13
C VAL A 223 4.13 13.66 3.44
N VAL A 224 4.47 13.81 4.72
CA VAL A 224 5.75 14.42 5.13
C VAL A 224 6.93 13.54 4.74
N LEU A 225 6.90 12.24 5.03
CA LEU A 225 7.98 11.31 4.65
C LEU A 225 7.88 10.87 3.18
N TRP A 226 6.67 10.69 2.66
CA TRP A 226 6.46 10.27 1.27
C TRP A 226 7.03 11.26 0.26
N THR A 227 6.74 12.55 0.42
CA THR A 227 7.09 13.59 -0.59
C THR A 227 8.58 13.60 -0.95
N PRO A 228 9.53 13.68 0.00
CA PRO A 228 10.96 13.64 -0.32
C PRO A 228 11.39 12.34 -1.00
N PHE A 229 10.95 11.20 -0.48
CA PHE A 229 11.28 9.88 -1.03
C PHE A 229 10.76 9.71 -2.46
N TYR A 230 9.50 10.11 -2.67
CA TYR A 230 8.86 10.07 -3.97
C TYR A 230 9.54 11.00 -4.96
N TRP A 231 9.99 12.18 -4.54
CA TRP A 231 10.70 13.11 -5.41
C TRP A 231 12.03 12.56 -5.92
N GLU A 232 12.82 11.93 -5.05
CA GLU A 232 14.06 11.27 -5.46
C GLU A 232 13.78 10.11 -6.43
N PHE A 233 12.87 9.23 -6.04
CA PHE A 233 12.44 8.09 -6.85
C PHE A 233 11.94 8.50 -8.24
N ILE A 234 11.04 9.48 -8.30
CA ILE A 234 10.42 9.89 -9.57
C ILE A 234 11.44 10.58 -10.48
N SER A 235 12.41 11.31 -9.91
CA SER A 235 13.51 11.92 -10.65
C SER A 235 14.37 10.85 -11.33
N LEU A 236 14.74 9.79 -10.61
CA LEU A 236 15.49 8.67 -11.16
C LEU A 236 14.69 7.90 -12.22
N ALA A 237 13.41 7.64 -11.96
CA ALA A 237 12.52 6.97 -12.91
C ALA A 237 12.37 7.78 -14.20
N MET A 238 12.26 9.11 -14.10
CA MET A 238 12.18 10.00 -15.26
C MET A 238 13.48 10.05 -16.06
N LEU A 239 14.64 10.11 -15.40
CA LEU A 239 15.94 10.05 -16.10
C LEU A 239 16.10 8.74 -16.87
N LEU A 240 15.70 7.61 -16.28
CA LEU A 240 15.75 6.30 -16.94
C LEU A 240 14.76 6.21 -18.11
N TRP A 241 13.52 6.68 -17.91
CA TRP A 241 12.49 6.68 -18.95
C TRP A 241 12.84 7.60 -20.13
N TRP A 242 13.42 8.77 -19.86
CA TRP A 242 13.83 9.72 -20.89
C TRP A 242 15.00 9.19 -21.73
N SER A 243 16.00 8.58 -21.08
CA SER A 243 17.23 8.14 -21.72
C SER A 243 17.15 6.77 -22.40
N THR A 244 16.09 5.99 -22.18
CA THR A 244 15.95 4.67 -22.82
C THR A 244 15.45 4.78 -24.26
N GLU A 245 16.15 4.08 -25.16
CA GLU A 245 15.76 3.94 -26.58
C GLU A 245 14.97 2.64 -26.83
N VAL A 246 14.90 1.74 -25.85
CA VAL A 246 14.17 0.47 -25.98
C VAL A 246 12.68 0.73 -25.81
N GLY A 247 11.92 0.63 -26.91
CA GLY A 247 10.49 0.95 -26.94
C GLY A 247 9.66 0.21 -25.89
N GLY A 248 9.90 -1.10 -25.69
CA GLY A 248 9.20 -1.89 -24.66
C GLY A 248 9.45 -1.37 -23.25
N THR A 249 10.72 -1.12 -22.89
CA THR A 249 11.11 -0.54 -21.60
C THR A 249 10.49 0.84 -21.40
N LYS A 250 10.48 1.66 -22.45
CA LYS A 250 9.89 3.01 -22.43
C LYS A 250 8.39 2.98 -22.12
N VAL A 251 7.65 2.04 -22.71
CA VAL A 251 6.21 1.87 -22.44
C VAL A 251 5.98 1.41 -20.99
N ILE A 252 6.71 0.40 -20.52
CA ILE A 252 6.55 -0.13 -19.16
C ILE A 252 6.87 0.94 -18.10
N LEU A 253 7.99 1.65 -18.26
CA LEU A 253 8.37 2.75 -17.37
C LEU A 253 7.39 3.93 -17.45
N GLY A 254 6.79 4.18 -18.62
CA GLY A 254 5.73 5.19 -18.78
C GLY A 254 4.46 4.85 -18.00
N VAL A 255 4.01 3.58 -18.05
CA VAL A 255 2.88 3.08 -17.26
C VAL A 255 3.18 3.14 -15.76
N PHE A 256 4.38 2.71 -15.38
CA PHE A 256 4.89 2.80 -14.01
C PHE A 256 4.85 4.23 -13.47
N TYR A 257 5.39 5.18 -14.25
CA TYR A 257 5.38 6.60 -13.93
C TYR A 257 3.95 7.11 -13.74
N ALA A 258 3.07 6.88 -14.72
CA ALA A 258 1.68 7.33 -14.66
C ALA A 258 0.93 6.76 -13.44
N ALA A 259 1.08 5.46 -13.16
CA ALA A 259 0.47 4.82 -12.01
C ALA A 259 1.00 5.40 -10.68
N SER A 260 2.31 5.66 -10.59
CA SER A 260 2.93 6.25 -9.39
C SER A 260 2.45 7.69 -9.12
N VAL A 261 2.23 8.49 -10.17
CA VAL A 261 1.66 9.83 -10.07
C VAL A 261 0.20 9.76 -9.60
N VAL A 262 -0.60 8.86 -10.18
CA VAL A 262 -2.00 8.65 -9.74
C VAL A 262 -2.07 8.30 -8.26
N LEU A 263 -1.20 7.39 -7.79
CA LEU A 263 -1.13 7.03 -6.37
C LEU A 263 -0.77 8.22 -5.48
N THR A 264 0.20 9.04 -5.89
CA THR A 264 0.61 10.23 -5.14
C THR A 264 -0.50 11.26 -5.06
N LEU A 265 -1.19 11.53 -6.18
CA LEU A 265 -2.33 12.45 -6.20
C LEU A 265 -3.48 11.96 -5.31
N LEU A 266 -3.74 10.66 -5.30
CA LEU A 266 -4.71 10.05 -4.38
C LEU A 266 -4.32 10.30 -2.92
N GLN A 267 -3.04 10.13 -2.56
CA GLN A 267 -2.57 10.37 -1.19
C GLN A 267 -2.81 11.82 -0.76
N TYR A 268 -2.51 12.80 -1.62
CA TYR A 268 -2.78 14.22 -1.32
C TYR A 268 -4.28 14.55 -1.28
N PHE A 269 -5.08 13.92 -2.14
CA PHE A 269 -6.53 14.04 -2.08
C PHE A 269 -7.07 13.56 -0.72
N TRP A 270 -6.64 12.40 -0.24
CA TRP A 270 -7.04 11.89 1.09
C TRP A 270 -6.49 12.75 2.24
N ALA A 271 -5.26 13.24 2.14
CA ALA A 271 -4.68 14.17 3.11
C ALA A 271 -5.54 15.43 3.26
N SER A 272 -6.00 16.01 2.15
CA SER A 272 -6.87 17.20 2.15
C SER A 272 -8.19 16.96 2.91
N LYS A 273 -8.76 15.76 2.77
CA LYS A 273 -9.97 15.33 3.50
C LYS A 273 -9.70 15.13 4.98
N ILE A 274 -8.56 14.54 5.34
CA ILE A 274 -8.16 14.32 6.74
C ILE A 274 -7.95 15.65 7.45
N VAL A 275 -7.19 16.56 6.86
CA VAL A 275 -6.96 17.92 7.39
C VAL A 275 -8.29 18.65 7.56
N SER A 276 -9.15 18.61 6.54
CA SER A 276 -10.49 19.21 6.62
C SER A 276 -11.33 18.64 7.76
N ALA A 277 -11.29 17.32 7.98
CA ALA A 277 -12.03 16.65 9.05
C ALA A 277 -11.46 16.96 10.45
N MET A 278 -10.16 17.22 10.55
CA MET A 278 -9.50 17.61 11.80
C MET A 278 -9.82 19.07 12.16
N ILE A 279 -9.77 20.00 11.19
CA ILE A 279 -10.03 21.43 11.42
C ILE A 279 -11.51 21.71 11.71
N LYS A 280 -12.43 21.12 10.94
CA LYS A 280 -13.86 21.47 11.05
C LYS A 280 -14.55 20.87 12.28
N GLY A 281 -13.86 20.00 13.03
CA GLY A 281 -14.47 19.13 14.02
C GLY A 281 -15.41 18.14 13.34
N GLY A 282 -15.17 16.82 13.47
CA GLY A 282 -16.03 15.79 12.90
C GLY A 282 -17.53 15.97 13.18
N PRO A 283 -18.41 15.22 12.50
CA PRO A 283 -19.83 15.54 12.31
C PRO A 283 -20.48 16.13 13.56
N LYS A 284 -20.96 17.39 13.43
CA LYS A 284 -21.70 18.10 14.47
C LYS A 284 -22.78 17.16 15.00
N SER A 285 -22.69 16.76 16.27
CA SER A 285 -23.80 16.05 16.90
C SER A 285 -25.00 16.99 16.83
N THR A 286 -25.99 16.66 16.01
CA THR A 286 -27.30 17.28 16.10
C THR A 286 -27.82 16.99 17.50
N LYS A 287 -27.69 17.96 18.41
CA LYS A 287 -28.43 17.96 19.66
C LYS A 287 -29.90 17.85 19.27
N LYS A 288 -30.53 16.71 19.59
CA LYS A 288 -31.99 16.66 19.72
C LYS A 288 -32.33 17.59 20.88
N SER A 289 -32.77 18.80 20.57
CA SER A 289 -33.56 19.60 21.50
C SER A 289 -34.87 18.85 21.71
N GLY A 290 -35.10 18.41 22.95
CA GLY A 290 -36.43 18.04 23.42
C GLY A 290 -37.35 19.23 23.52
#